data_AF-A0A9Q1B6W3-F1
#
_entry.id   AF-A0A9Q1B6W3-F1
#
_cell.length_a   1.000
_cell.length_b   1.000
_cell.length_c   1.000
_cell.angle_alpha   90.00
_cell.angle_beta   90.00
_cell.angle_gamma   90.00
#
_symmetry.space_group_name_H-M   'P 1'
#
loop_
_entity.id
_entity.type
_entity.pdbx_description
1 polymer ?
#
loop_
_entity_poly.entity_id
_entity_poly.type
_entity_poly.pdbx_seq_one_letter_code
_entity_poly.pdbx_strand_id
1 'polypeptide(L)'
;KEERPASLGEHVRPREGSGERRSIGALFATPPPGSSPRRAILLSGRQEPKHRPGRPFLPRGRSARCARPPPGEMACPKLRVAVIGAGAAGLCAARHILASPDTFADPVVFEASDHVGGTWVYTEETGEDANGWPIHSSMYSDLRTNLPKEVMAFPDFPFDPSLPSFLHHSAVLAYLERYMGHFSIQDHIRFRWKVDSVKPVPKRTEGGPGGWDVTATLQAPTPTCQQLTERFDAVMVCTGHYSSPFIPPIPGLDSFQGCLLHSHSFRHPEPFAGRSVVLVGAGPSGVDLALLLFLWLLEWF
;
A
#
# COMPACT_ATOMS: atom_id res chain seq x y z
N LYS A 1 65.61 -18.01 -39.42
CA LYS A 1 66.00 -18.91 -38.31
C LYS A 1 66.00 -18.03 -37.07
N GLU A 2 65.15 -18.15 -36.07
CA GLU A 2 64.40 -19.28 -35.49
C GLU A 2 63.50 -18.61 -34.43
N GLU A 3 62.18 -18.65 -34.59
CA GLU A 3 61.21 -19.42 -33.79
C GLU A 3 60.61 -18.70 -32.57
N ARG A 4 59.30 -18.91 -32.43
CA ARG A 4 58.44 -18.49 -31.30
C ARG A 4 58.74 -19.34 -30.05
N PRO A 5 58.08 -19.04 -28.92
CA PRO A 5 56.86 -19.82 -28.66
C PRO A 5 55.67 -18.97 -28.20
N ALA A 6 54.50 -19.53 -28.48
CA ALA A 6 53.19 -19.08 -28.03
C ALA A 6 52.89 -19.62 -26.62
N SER A 7 52.15 -18.87 -25.82
CA SER A 7 51.39 -19.41 -24.70
C SER A 7 49.94 -18.96 -24.76
N LEU A 8 49.06 -19.94 -24.57
CA LEU A 8 47.61 -19.88 -24.55
C LEU A 8 47.12 -19.16 -23.29
N GLY A 9 46.09 -18.33 -23.42
CA GLY A 9 45.35 -17.75 -22.31
C GLY A 9 43.87 -17.65 -22.70
N GLU A 10 43.04 -18.37 -21.95
CA GLU A 10 41.66 -18.73 -22.24
C GLU A 10 40.71 -17.53 -22.35
N HIS A 11 39.79 -17.61 -23.33
CA HIS A 11 38.62 -16.75 -23.43
C HIS A 11 37.57 -17.17 -22.38
N VAL A 12 37.60 -16.52 -21.22
CA VAL A 12 36.51 -16.61 -20.23
C VAL A 12 35.50 -15.49 -20.52
N ARG A 13 34.32 -15.87 -21.01
CA ARG A 13 33.15 -14.97 -21.10
C ARG A 13 32.72 -14.56 -19.69
N PRO A 14 32.46 -13.27 -19.40
CA PRO A 14 31.81 -12.91 -18.16
C PRO A 14 30.35 -13.39 -18.20
N ARG A 15 29.98 -14.17 -17.18
CA ARG A 15 28.61 -14.58 -16.87
C ARG A 15 27.75 -13.34 -16.63
N GLU A 16 26.52 -13.39 -17.15
CA GLU A 16 25.43 -12.47 -16.84
C GLU A 16 25.26 -12.38 -15.32
N GLY A 17 25.67 -11.25 -14.75
CA GLY A 17 25.47 -10.92 -13.36
C GLY A 17 24.00 -10.58 -13.11
N SER A 18 23.41 -11.31 -12.19
CA SER A 18 22.14 -11.03 -11.52
C SER A 18 21.95 -9.54 -11.25
N GLY A 19 20.87 -8.98 -11.79
CA GLY A 19 20.46 -7.60 -11.50
C GLY A 19 20.17 -7.42 -10.01
N GLU A 20 21.13 -6.84 -9.30
CA GLU A 20 20.90 -6.25 -7.99
C GLU A 20 19.88 -5.12 -8.15
N ARG A 21 18.68 -5.30 -7.60
CA ARG A 21 17.74 -4.21 -7.35
C ARG A 21 18.37 -3.30 -6.31
N ARG A 22 18.98 -2.19 -6.73
CA ARG A 22 19.33 -1.10 -5.81
C ARG A 22 18.05 -0.41 -5.39
N SER A 23 17.68 -0.53 -4.11
CA SER A 23 16.76 0.39 -3.46
C SER A 23 17.39 1.78 -3.52
N ILE A 24 16.80 2.68 -4.31
CA ILE A 24 17.17 4.09 -4.27
C ILE A 24 16.41 4.68 -3.07
N GLY A 25 16.97 4.47 -1.87
CA GLY A 25 16.64 5.29 -0.72
C GLY A 25 16.94 6.74 -1.09
N ALA A 26 15.98 7.64 -0.85
CA ALA A 26 16.16 9.06 -1.10
C ALA A 26 17.32 9.58 -0.26
N LEU A 27 18.50 9.72 -0.88
CA LEU A 27 19.63 10.42 -0.29
C LEU A 27 19.27 11.91 -0.24
N PHE A 28 18.72 12.35 0.89
CA PHE A 28 18.84 13.75 1.28
C PHE A 28 20.30 14.00 1.64
N ALA A 29 21.13 14.24 0.62
CA ALA A 29 22.36 14.98 0.85
C ALA A 29 21.93 16.41 1.19
N THR A 30 22.02 16.80 2.47
CA THR A 30 21.99 18.22 2.86
C THR A 30 23.14 18.91 2.11
N PRO A 31 22.86 19.84 1.19
CA PRO A 31 23.92 20.51 0.45
C PRO A 31 24.74 21.38 1.41
N PRO A 32 26.04 21.58 1.15
CA PRO A 32 26.85 22.52 1.92
C PRO A 32 26.20 23.92 1.90
N PRO A 33 26.36 24.72 2.96
CA PRO A 33 25.77 26.06 3.02
C PRO A 33 26.34 26.91 1.86
N GLY A 34 25.48 27.24 0.90
CA GLY A 34 25.84 28.09 -0.26
C GLY A 34 25.45 27.58 -1.64
N SER A 35 25.02 26.31 -1.80
CA SER A 35 24.63 25.80 -3.13
C SER A 35 23.51 24.74 -3.07
N SER A 36 22.32 25.13 -2.63
CA SER A 36 21.13 24.30 -2.86
C SER A 36 20.86 24.22 -4.37
N PRO A 37 20.69 23.03 -4.97
CA PRO A 37 20.38 22.91 -6.38
C PRO A 37 19.07 23.65 -6.68
N ARG A 38 19.13 24.63 -7.59
CA ARG A 38 17.99 25.48 -7.99
C ARG A 38 16.90 24.74 -8.76
N ARG A 39 17.10 23.47 -9.11
CA ARG A 39 16.18 22.67 -9.94
C ARG A 39 15.72 21.41 -9.21
N ALA A 40 14.43 21.13 -9.30
CA ALA A 40 13.84 19.89 -8.78
C ALA A 40 12.91 19.24 -9.83
N ILE A 41 12.87 17.92 -9.84
CA ILE A 41 11.92 17.11 -10.60
C ILE A 41 11.06 16.35 -9.60
N LEU A 42 9.74 16.56 -9.70
CA LEU A 42 8.74 15.83 -8.95
C LEU A 42 8.02 14.86 -9.89
N LEU A 43 8.13 13.56 -9.62
CA LEU A 43 7.48 12.51 -10.41
C LEU A 43 6.13 12.12 -9.80
N SER A 44 5.06 12.24 -10.58
CA SER A 44 3.72 11.76 -10.26
C SER A 44 3.32 10.69 -11.28
N GLY A 45 3.34 9.41 -10.93
CA GLY A 45 3.19 8.34 -11.93
C GLY A 45 2.56 7.05 -11.42
N ARG A 46 2.04 6.25 -12.37
CA ARG A 46 1.43 4.93 -12.14
C ARG A 46 2.41 3.97 -11.49
N GLN A 47 1.96 3.17 -10.51
CA GLN A 47 2.75 2.07 -9.94
C GLN A 47 3.23 1.02 -10.95
N GLU A 48 4.21 0.21 -10.55
CA GLU A 48 4.58 -0.99 -11.29
C GLU A 48 3.34 -1.82 -11.64
N PRO A 49 3.17 -2.22 -12.91
CA PRO A 49 2.07 -3.09 -13.30
C PRO A 49 2.24 -4.46 -12.64
N LYS A 50 1.40 -4.78 -11.65
CA LYS A 50 1.26 -6.16 -11.17
C LYS A 50 0.70 -7.01 -12.31
N HIS A 51 1.46 -8.00 -12.78
CA HIS A 51 1.05 -8.95 -13.80
C HIS A 51 -0.30 -9.57 -13.42
N ARG A 52 -1.37 -9.25 -14.16
CA ARG A 52 -2.68 -9.90 -14.04
C ARG A 52 -2.85 -10.88 -15.19
N PRO A 53 -2.91 -12.21 -14.97
CA PRO A 53 -3.49 -13.09 -15.96
C PRO A 53 -4.98 -12.77 -16.08
N GLY A 54 -5.46 -12.62 -17.31
CA GLY A 54 -6.87 -12.37 -17.61
C GLY A 54 -7.76 -13.46 -17.02
N ARG A 55 -8.86 -13.08 -16.37
CA ARG A 55 -9.89 -14.02 -15.91
C ARG A 55 -11.12 -13.90 -16.81
N PRO A 56 -11.75 -15.02 -17.21
CA PRO A 56 -13.03 -14.99 -17.90
C PRO A 56 -14.14 -14.57 -16.93
N PHE A 57 -15.13 -13.86 -17.48
CA PHE A 57 -16.31 -13.35 -16.81
C PHE A 57 -17.27 -14.51 -16.50
N LEU A 58 -17.60 -14.73 -15.22
CA LEU A 58 -18.64 -15.68 -14.81
C LEU A 58 -19.98 -14.94 -14.63
N PRO A 59 -21.11 -15.50 -15.10
CA PRO A 59 -22.41 -14.84 -14.98
C PRO A 59 -22.91 -14.85 -13.52
N ARG A 60 -23.61 -13.78 -13.14
CA ARG A 60 -24.22 -13.60 -11.82
C ARG A 60 -25.36 -14.61 -11.61
N GLY A 61 -25.15 -15.58 -10.73
CA GLY A 61 -26.22 -16.42 -10.18
C GLY A 61 -27.11 -15.61 -9.22
N ARG A 62 -28.42 -15.84 -9.27
CA ARG A 62 -29.40 -15.24 -8.35
C ARG A 62 -29.17 -15.76 -6.92
N SER A 63 -29.23 -14.85 -5.95
CA SER A 63 -29.22 -15.18 -4.51
C SER A 63 -30.41 -16.07 -4.18
N ALA A 64 -30.13 -17.31 -3.79
CA ALA A 64 -31.11 -18.16 -3.12
C ALA A 64 -31.17 -17.73 -1.66
N ARG A 65 -32.38 -17.38 -1.18
CA ARG A 65 -32.63 -17.17 0.25
C ARG A 65 -32.51 -18.52 0.96
N CYS A 66 -31.55 -18.66 1.87
CA CYS A 66 -31.45 -19.84 2.73
C CYS A 66 -32.66 -19.90 3.66
N ALA A 67 -33.43 -20.98 3.57
CA ALA A 67 -34.42 -21.32 4.59
C ALA A 67 -33.70 -21.76 5.87
N ARG A 68 -34.28 -21.47 7.04
CA ARG A 68 -33.77 -21.94 8.33
C ARG A 68 -33.75 -23.48 8.36
N PRO A 69 -32.65 -24.13 8.77
CA PRO A 69 -32.61 -25.57 8.93
C PRO A 69 -33.53 -26.02 10.09
N PRO A 70 -34.11 -27.22 10.02
CA PRO A 70 -34.93 -27.79 11.09
C PRO A 70 -34.10 -28.00 12.37
N PRO A 71 -34.73 -27.97 13.55
CA PRO A 71 -34.01 -28.13 14.83
C PRO A 71 -33.46 -29.56 14.95
N GLY A 72 -32.13 -29.70 14.87
CA GLY A 72 -31.43 -30.98 14.98
C GLY A 72 -30.20 -31.15 14.08
N GLU A 73 -30.02 -30.29 13.07
CA GLU A 73 -28.82 -30.30 12.22
C GLU A 73 -27.65 -29.58 12.89
N MET A 74 -26.47 -30.21 12.90
CA MET A 74 -25.21 -29.58 13.28
C MET A 74 -25.01 -28.33 12.41
N ALA A 75 -24.77 -27.18 13.03
CA ALA A 75 -24.52 -25.93 12.32
C ALA A 75 -23.43 -26.15 11.27
N CYS A 76 -23.69 -25.76 10.01
CA CYS A 76 -22.67 -25.75 8.98
C CYS A 76 -21.44 -24.98 9.49
N PRO A 77 -20.21 -25.49 9.26
CA PRO A 77 -19.01 -24.82 9.73
C PRO A 77 -18.95 -23.42 9.11
N LYS A 78 -18.79 -22.41 9.97
CA LYS A 78 -18.69 -21.01 9.55
C LYS A 78 -17.39 -20.79 8.77
N LEU A 79 -17.46 -20.03 7.69
CA LEU A 79 -16.31 -19.74 6.84
C LEU A 79 -15.32 -18.81 7.56
N ARG A 80 -14.05 -19.19 7.62
CA ARG A 80 -12.96 -18.34 8.13
C ARG A 80 -12.38 -17.51 7.00
N VAL A 81 -12.29 -16.20 7.21
CA VAL A 81 -11.79 -15.23 6.22
C VAL A 81 -10.61 -14.46 6.80
N ALA A 82 -9.50 -14.46 6.06
CA ALA A 82 -8.39 -13.54 6.32
C ALA A 82 -8.60 -12.24 5.54
N VAL A 83 -8.45 -11.11 6.20
CA VAL A 83 -8.42 -9.79 5.58
C VAL A 83 -6.99 -9.24 5.69
N ILE A 84 -6.40 -8.78 4.59
CA ILE A 84 -5.01 -8.32 4.56
C ILE A 84 -4.97 -6.81 4.35
N GLY A 85 -4.64 -6.06 5.40
CA GLY A 85 -4.62 -4.61 5.49
C GLY A 85 -5.85 -4.06 6.23
N ALA A 86 -5.63 -3.14 7.16
CA ALA A 86 -6.64 -2.42 7.94
C ALA A 86 -6.81 -0.95 7.47
N GLY A 87 -6.59 -0.70 6.18
CA GLY A 87 -7.08 0.53 5.53
C GLY A 87 -8.60 0.51 5.32
N ALA A 88 -9.15 1.54 4.68
CA ALA A 88 -10.59 1.68 4.43
C ALA A 88 -11.24 0.41 3.82
N ALA A 89 -10.59 -0.22 2.83
CA ALA A 89 -11.10 -1.45 2.21
C ALA A 89 -11.16 -2.63 3.19
N GLY A 90 -10.15 -2.77 4.06
CA GLY A 90 -10.09 -3.84 5.06
C GLY A 90 -11.12 -3.68 6.16
N LEU A 91 -11.32 -2.45 6.64
CA LEU A 91 -12.38 -2.13 7.59
C LEU A 91 -13.76 -2.44 7.02
N CYS A 92 -14.03 -2.04 5.77
CA CYS A 92 -15.28 -2.38 5.09
C CYS A 92 -15.46 -3.89 4.95
N ALA A 93 -14.42 -4.64 4.59
CA ALA A 93 -14.46 -6.09 4.51
C ALA A 93 -14.77 -6.73 5.86
N ALA A 94 -14.05 -6.36 6.92
CA ALA A 94 -14.26 -6.87 8.27
C ALA A 94 -15.67 -6.59 8.78
N ARG A 95 -16.18 -5.36 8.56
CA ARG A 95 -17.56 -4.99 8.89
C ARG A 95 -18.59 -5.94 8.29
N HIS A 96 -18.46 -6.26 7.00
CA HIS A 96 -19.44 -7.10 6.30
C HIS A 96 -19.36 -8.57 6.72
N ILE A 97 -18.16 -9.05 7.05
CA ILE A 97 -17.97 -10.39 7.63
C ILE A 97 -18.70 -10.45 8.99
N LEU A 98 -18.46 -9.48 9.87
CA LEU A 98 -19.13 -9.37 11.17
C LEU A 98 -20.65 -9.20 11.07
N ALA A 99 -21.15 -8.59 9.98
CA ALA A 99 -22.58 -8.43 9.72
C ALA A 99 -23.31 -9.76 9.44
N SER A 100 -22.57 -10.83 9.13
CA SER A 100 -23.12 -12.10 8.65
C SER A 100 -22.65 -13.30 9.50
N PRO A 101 -22.92 -13.31 10.82
CA PRO A 101 -22.39 -14.30 11.76
C PRO A 101 -22.93 -15.72 11.53
N ASP A 102 -24.05 -15.87 10.81
CA ASP A 102 -24.60 -17.18 10.44
C ASP A 102 -23.79 -17.85 9.32
N THR A 103 -22.99 -17.08 8.58
CA THR A 103 -22.19 -17.57 7.43
C THR A 103 -20.70 -17.60 7.75
N PHE A 104 -20.19 -16.55 8.39
CA PHE A 104 -18.76 -16.37 8.62
C PHE A 104 -18.41 -16.46 10.10
N ALA A 105 -17.23 -17.02 10.36
CA ALA A 105 -16.57 -16.82 11.64
C ALA A 105 -16.03 -15.38 11.69
N ASP A 106 -15.72 -14.91 12.89
CA ASP A 106 -15.10 -13.61 13.08
C ASP A 106 -13.83 -13.48 12.20
N PRO A 107 -13.64 -12.31 11.54
CA PRO A 107 -12.52 -12.13 10.64
C PRO A 107 -11.20 -12.16 11.39
N VAL A 108 -10.13 -12.53 10.68
CA VAL A 108 -8.76 -12.25 11.12
C VAL A 108 -8.19 -11.19 10.18
N VAL A 109 -8.03 -9.97 10.70
CA VAL A 109 -7.45 -8.86 9.93
C VAL A 109 -5.97 -8.75 10.26
N PHE A 110 -5.11 -8.86 9.26
CA PHE A 110 -3.66 -8.66 9.40
C PHE A 110 -3.30 -7.24 8.96
N GLU A 111 -2.69 -6.46 9.84
CA GLU A 111 -2.19 -5.11 9.54
C GLU A 111 -0.69 -5.04 9.83
N ALA A 112 0.09 -4.56 8.86
CA ALA A 112 1.54 -4.52 8.97
C ALA A 112 2.03 -3.40 9.90
N SER A 113 1.32 -2.28 9.94
CA SER A 113 1.58 -1.18 10.87
C SER A 113 0.93 -1.43 12.24
N ASP A 114 1.10 -0.48 13.17
CA ASP A 114 0.43 -0.45 14.46
C ASP A 114 -0.79 0.46 14.51
N HIS A 115 -1.23 0.97 13.36
CA HIS A 115 -2.37 1.86 13.26
C HIS A 115 -3.34 1.43 12.16
N VAL A 116 -4.62 1.74 12.36
CA VAL A 116 -5.66 1.61 11.34
C VAL A 116 -5.57 2.78 10.37
N GLY A 117 -6.09 2.62 9.14
CA GLY A 117 -6.28 3.73 8.20
C GLY A 117 -5.45 3.64 6.93
N GLY A 118 -4.39 2.82 6.93
CA GLY A 118 -3.55 2.58 5.76
C GLY A 118 -2.94 3.88 5.22
N THR A 119 -3.25 4.25 3.98
CA THR A 119 -2.69 5.47 3.38
C THR A 119 -3.02 6.75 4.14
N TRP A 120 -4.08 6.80 4.96
CA TRP A 120 -4.46 8.02 5.69
C TRP A 120 -3.62 8.29 6.94
N VAL A 121 -2.74 7.35 7.32
CA VAL A 121 -1.79 7.53 8.41
C VAL A 121 -0.62 8.36 7.88
N TYR A 122 -0.60 9.65 8.21
CA TYR A 122 0.51 10.53 7.85
C TYR A 122 1.76 10.21 8.68
N THR A 123 2.93 10.33 8.06
CA THR A 123 4.25 10.25 8.71
C THR A 123 5.23 11.18 8.00
N GLU A 124 6.15 11.79 8.74
CA GLU A 124 7.27 12.56 8.17
C GLU A 124 8.29 11.67 7.46
N GLU A 125 8.35 10.38 7.82
CA GLU A 125 9.30 9.43 7.25
C GLU A 125 8.99 9.14 5.76
N THR A 126 10.05 8.93 4.98
CA THR A 126 9.96 8.59 3.54
C THR A 126 10.94 7.47 3.21
N GLY A 127 10.65 6.69 2.17
CA GLY A 127 11.49 5.54 1.81
C GLY A 127 11.16 4.35 2.69
N GLU A 128 11.99 4.10 3.70
CA GLU A 128 11.84 2.97 4.63
C GLU A 128 11.71 3.48 6.08
N ASP A 129 10.95 2.76 6.91
CA ASP A 129 10.82 3.02 8.35
C ASP A 129 12.06 2.54 9.13
N ALA A 130 12.05 2.75 10.45
CA ALA A 130 13.12 2.29 11.36
C ALA A 130 13.42 0.78 11.31
N ASN A 131 12.53 -0.03 10.75
CA ASN A 131 12.68 -1.49 10.61
C ASN A 131 13.08 -1.89 9.18
N GLY A 132 13.35 -0.93 8.28
CA GLY A 132 13.69 -1.18 6.88
C GLY A 132 12.49 -1.51 6.00
N TRP A 133 11.26 -1.20 6.43
CA TRP A 133 10.07 -1.45 5.63
C TRP A 133 9.66 -0.22 4.82
N PRO A 134 9.24 -0.41 3.56
CA PRO A 134 8.75 0.70 2.76
C PRO A 134 7.59 1.42 3.44
N ILE A 135 7.71 2.74 3.56
CA ILE A 135 6.65 3.60 4.09
C ILE A 135 5.39 3.42 3.24
N HIS A 136 4.27 3.06 3.89
CA HIS A 136 3.03 2.79 3.15
C HIS A 136 2.33 4.06 2.68
N SER A 137 2.38 5.13 3.50
CA SER A 137 1.63 6.35 3.26
C SER A 137 2.28 7.23 2.21
N SER A 138 1.44 7.81 1.35
CA SER A 138 1.82 8.85 0.38
C SER A 138 1.24 10.22 0.73
N MET A 139 0.69 10.36 1.94
CA MET A 139 0.11 11.63 2.38
C MET A 139 1.20 12.66 2.63
N TYR A 140 0.85 13.92 2.41
CA TYR A 140 1.65 15.08 2.76
C TYR A 140 0.87 15.98 3.72
N SER A 141 1.59 16.87 4.39
CA SER A 141 1.12 17.61 5.56
C SER A 141 -0.23 18.29 5.32
N ASP A 142 -0.36 19.04 4.23
CA ASP A 142 -1.55 19.83 3.91
C ASP A 142 -2.58 19.11 3.02
N LEU A 143 -2.45 17.79 2.82
CA LEU A 143 -3.32 17.07 1.89
C LEU A 143 -4.78 17.21 2.29
N ARG A 144 -5.58 17.67 1.33
CA ARG A 144 -7.04 17.61 1.39
C ARG A 144 -7.57 16.59 0.39
N THR A 145 -8.74 16.02 0.67
CA THR A 145 -9.36 15.04 -0.22
C THR A 145 -9.58 15.67 -1.59
N ASN A 146 -9.27 14.92 -2.65
CA ASN A 146 -9.55 15.31 -4.03
C ASN A 146 -11.00 14.98 -4.46
N LEU A 147 -11.77 14.36 -3.56
CA LEU A 147 -13.19 14.05 -3.71
C LEU A 147 -13.98 14.64 -2.54
N PRO A 148 -15.26 14.99 -2.75
CA PRO A 148 -16.12 15.44 -1.67
C PRO A 148 -16.44 14.27 -0.71
N LYS A 149 -16.50 14.56 0.60
CA LYS A 149 -16.73 13.57 1.66
C LYS A 149 -18.00 12.74 1.44
N GLU A 150 -19.00 13.33 0.80
CA GLU A 150 -20.30 12.72 0.53
C GLU A 150 -20.20 11.49 -0.39
N VAL A 151 -19.22 11.44 -1.30
CA VAL A 151 -18.98 10.26 -2.16
C VAL A 151 -17.91 9.31 -1.60
N MET A 152 -17.23 9.72 -0.54
CA MET A 152 -16.21 8.92 0.14
C MET A 152 -16.76 8.14 1.34
N ALA A 153 -17.91 8.56 1.89
CA ALA A 153 -18.53 7.96 3.07
C ALA A 153 -18.91 6.49 2.84
N PHE A 154 -18.85 5.70 3.91
CA PHE A 154 -19.52 4.42 3.93
C PHE A 154 -21.03 4.67 4.07
N PRO A 155 -21.89 3.99 3.28
CA PRO A 155 -23.33 4.27 3.28
C PRO A 155 -24.01 4.11 4.65
N ASP A 156 -23.48 3.23 5.50
CA ASP A 156 -23.97 2.93 6.84
C ASP A 156 -23.27 3.73 7.95
N PHE A 157 -22.37 4.65 7.59
CA PHE A 157 -21.62 5.47 8.53
C PHE A 157 -21.22 6.80 7.87
N PRO A 158 -22.12 7.79 7.79
CA PRO A 158 -21.82 9.05 7.12
C PRO A 158 -20.78 9.90 7.88
N PHE A 159 -20.10 10.79 7.18
CA PHE A 159 -19.32 11.86 7.82
C PHE A 159 -20.24 12.83 8.56
N ASP A 160 -19.67 13.55 9.54
CA ASP A 160 -20.34 14.68 10.18
C ASP A 160 -20.68 15.75 9.12
N PRO A 161 -21.97 16.15 8.99
CA PRO A 161 -22.40 17.11 7.97
C PRO A 161 -21.82 18.51 8.17
N SER A 162 -21.38 18.86 9.38
CA SER A 162 -20.76 20.17 9.68
C SER A 162 -19.34 20.32 9.11
N LEU A 163 -18.68 19.21 8.77
CA LEU A 163 -17.36 19.23 8.17
C LEU A 163 -17.40 19.76 6.72
N PRO A 164 -16.34 20.45 6.26
CA PRO A 164 -16.26 20.89 4.86
C PRO A 164 -16.29 19.71 3.90
N SER A 165 -16.75 19.92 2.66
CA SER A 165 -16.82 18.83 1.66
C SER A 165 -15.45 18.24 1.33
N PHE A 166 -14.38 19.05 1.30
CA PHE A 166 -13.02 18.58 1.08
C PHE A 166 -12.26 18.57 2.41
N LEU A 167 -11.95 17.38 2.89
CA LEU A 167 -11.44 17.13 4.23
C LEU A 167 -9.92 17.11 4.24
N HIS A 168 -9.32 17.58 5.32
CA HIS A 168 -7.91 17.29 5.58
C HIS A 168 -7.72 15.77 5.84
N HIS A 169 -6.57 15.20 5.47
CA HIS A 169 -6.31 13.76 5.60
C HIS A 169 -6.55 13.22 7.02
N SER A 170 -6.22 14.01 8.06
CA SER A 170 -6.44 13.63 9.46
C SER A 170 -7.92 13.44 9.82
N ALA A 171 -8.84 14.18 9.18
CA ALA A 171 -10.27 14.01 9.41
C ALA A 171 -10.79 12.70 8.79
N VAL A 172 -10.17 12.23 7.71
CA VAL A 172 -10.47 10.92 7.11
C VAL A 172 -9.93 9.80 7.98
N LEU A 173 -8.71 9.94 8.53
CA LEU A 173 -8.17 8.98 9.50
C LEU A 173 -9.08 8.84 10.72
N ALA A 174 -9.46 9.96 11.34
CA ALA A 174 -10.36 9.97 12.49
C ALA A 174 -11.72 9.33 12.18
N TYR A 175 -12.22 9.50 10.95
CA TYR A 175 -13.44 8.83 10.50
C TYR A 175 -13.27 7.30 10.44
N LEU A 176 -12.14 6.79 9.94
CA LEU A 176 -11.85 5.35 9.87
C LEU A 176 -11.64 4.74 11.26
N GLU A 177 -11.00 5.46 12.17
CA GLU A 177 -10.86 5.06 13.58
C GLU A 177 -12.22 4.95 14.27
N ARG A 178 -13.11 5.94 14.07
CA ARG A 178 -14.49 5.87 14.57
C ARG A 178 -15.28 4.72 13.95
N TYR A 179 -15.12 4.47 12.66
CA TYR A 179 -15.78 3.35 11.98
C TYR A 179 -15.34 2.01 12.57
N MET A 180 -14.03 1.83 12.78
CA MET A 180 -13.44 0.65 13.42
C MET A 180 -14.03 0.43 14.83
N GLY A 181 -14.07 1.48 15.65
CA GLY A 181 -14.62 1.40 17.01
C GLY A 181 -16.13 1.14 17.04
N HIS A 182 -16.89 1.83 16.19
CA HIS A 182 -18.36 1.72 16.13
C HIS A 182 -18.84 0.29 15.81
N PHE A 183 -18.10 -0.40 14.93
CA PHE A 183 -18.42 -1.78 14.53
C PHE A 183 -17.58 -2.85 15.24
N SER A 184 -16.89 -2.49 16.33
CA SER A 184 -16.07 -3.40 17.13
C SER A 184 -15.05 -4.19 16.31
N ILE A 185 -14.49 -3.58 15.26
CA ILE A 185 -13.56 -4.26 14.35
C ILE A 185 -12.18 -4.43 15.00
N GLN A 186 -11.83 -3.54 15.93
CA GLN A 186 -10.50 -3.45 16.54
C GLN A 186 -10.02 -4.78 17.12
N ASP A 187 -10.89 -5.53 17.79
CA ASP A 187 -10.56 -6.80 18.46
C ASP A 187 -10.22 -7.93 17.46
N HIS A 188 -10.51 -7.72 16.17
CA HIS A 188 -10.22 -8.64 15.08
C HIS A 188 -8.95 -8.26 14.30
N ILE A 189 -8.30 -7.15 14.66
CA ILE A 189 -7.08 -6.67 13.99
C ILE A 189 -5.84 -7.14 14.74
N ARG A 190 -4.98 -7.84 14.01
CA ARG A 190 -3.63 -8.19 14.42
C ARG A 190 -2.67 -7.17 13.83
N PHE A 191 -2.42 -6.12 14.60
CA PHE A 191 -1.43 -5.10 14.27
C PHE A 191 -0.02 -5.67 14.30
N ARG A 192 0.87 -5.02 13.55
CA ARG A 192 2.26 -5.43 13.35
C ARG A 192 2.39 -6.83 12.75
N TRP A 193 1.36 -7.41 12.14
CA TRP A 193 1.48 -8.68 11.43
C TRP A 193 1.45 -8.42 9.93
N LYS A 194 2.62 -8.50 9.30
CA LYS A 194 2.74 -8.40 7.85
C LYS A 194 2.49 -9.78 7.24
N VAL A 195 1.57 -9.87 6.29
CA VAL A 195 1.40 -11.09 5.49
C VAL A 195 2.51 -11.17 4.43
N ASP A 196 3.25 -12.28 4.45
CA ASP A 196 4.36 -12.54 3.53
C ASP A 196 3.94 -13.42 2.36
N SER A 197 2.98 -14.33 2.58
CA SER A 197 2.55 -15.29 1.56
C SER A 197 1.10 -15.71 1.72
N VAL A 198 0.43 -15.91 0.58
CA VAL A 198 -0.90 -16.51 0.49
C VAL A 198 -0.81 -17.62 -0.55
N LYS A 199 -0.96 -18.88 -0.13
CA LYS A 199 -0.82 -20.05 -1.00
C LYS A 199 -2.14 -20.82 -1.09
N PRO A 200 -2.65 -21.10 -2.30
CA PRO A 200 -3.82 -21.95 -2.44
C PRO A 200 -3.46 -23.36 -2.00
N VAL A 201 -4.37 -23.99 -1.27
CA VAL A 201 -4.22 -25.38 -0.88
C VAL A 201 -5.22 -26.23 -1.66
N PRO A 202 -4.72 -27.23 -2.41
CA PRO A 202 -5.57 -28.05 -3.25
C PRO A 202 -6.56 -28.85 -2.43
N LYS A 203 -7.71 -29.12 -3.05
CA LYS A 203 -8.75 -29.98 -2.49
C LYS A 203 -8.18 -31.39 -2.34
N ARG A 204 -8.47 -32.04 -1.22
CA ARG A 204 -8.09 -33.46 -1.00
C ARG A 204 -8.96 -34.44 -1.80
N THR A 205 -10.15 -34.01 -2.19
CA THR A 205 -11.14 -34.79 -2.97
C THR A 205 -11.83 -33.90 -3.99
N GLU A 206 -12.32 -34.48 -5.10
CA GLU A 206 -13.25 -33.77 -5.99
C GLU A 206 -14.47 -33.32 -5.17
N GLY A 207 -14.77 -32.02 -5.19
CA GLY A 207 -15.85 -31.43 -4.39
C GLY A 207 -15.48 -31.04 -2.95
N GLY A 208 -14.33 -31.45 -2.41
CA GLY A 208 -13.89 -31.07 -1.06
C GLY A 208 -13.58 -29.58 -0.90
N PRO A 209 -13.51 -29.05 0.35
CA PRO A 209 -13.13 -27.65 0.58
C PRO A 209 -11.65 -27.46 0.25
N GLY A 210 -11.37 -26.49 -0.62
CA GLY A 210 -10.02 -25.94 -0.77
C GLY A 210 -9.79 -24.90 0.33
N GLY A 211 -8.65 -24.22 0.28
CA GLY A 211 -8.43 -23.07 1.17
C GLY A 211 -7.13 -22.36 0.85
N TRP A 212 -6.71 -21.53 1.80
CA TRP A 212 -5.54 -20.68 1.65
C TRP A 212 -4.70 -20.76 2.92
N ASP A 213 -3.42 -21.11 2.77
CA ASP A 213 -2.44 -20.90 3.82
C ASP A 213 -1.95 -19.45 3.75
N VAL A 214 -2.18 -18.70 4.82
CA VAL A 214 -1.72 -17.32 4.98
C VAL A 214 -0.58 -17.33 6.00
N THR A 215 0.61 -16.97 5.53
CA THR A 215 1.81 -16.85 6.36
C THR A 215 2.07 -15.38 6.67
N ALA A 216 2.23 -15.05 7.95
CA ALA A 216 2.46 -13.69 8.41
C ALA A 216 3.59 -13.65 9.45
N THR A 217 4.33 -12.55 9.46
CA THR A 217 5.44 -12.29 10.38
C THR A 217 5.14 -11.08 11.25
N LEU A 218 5.29 -11.25 12.56
CA LEU A 218 5.19 -10.20 13.55
C LEU A 218 6.38 -9.24 13.41
N GLN A 219 6.06 -7.96 13.25
CA GLN A 219 6.97 -6.82 13.21
C GLN A 219 7.18 -6.35 14.64
N ALA A 220 8.12 -6.98 15.34
CA ALA A 220 8.52 -6.59 16.70
C ALA A 220 9.92 -5.95 16.66
N PRO A 221 10.19 -4.94 17.50
CA PRO A 221 11.55 -4.39 17.68
C PRO A 221 12.56 -5.41 18.24
N THR A 222 12.09 -6.57 18.67
CA THR A 222 12.90 -7.62 19.31
C THR A 222 13.50 -8.58 18.28
N PRO A 223 14.67 -9.18 18.56
CA PRO A 223 15.40 -10.05 17.62
C PRO A 223 14.68 -11.37 17.28
N THR A 224 13.61 -11.73 17.98
CA THR A 224 12.81 -12.92 17.69
C THR A 224 11.79 -12.65 16.60
N CYS A 225 12.09 -13.11 15.38
CA CYS A 225 11.15 -13.18 14.28
C CYS A 225 10.05 -14.21 14.61
N GLN A 226 8.86 -13.75 14.98
CA GLN A 226 7.70 -14.62 15.17
C GLN A 226 6.91 -14.72 13.87
N GLN A 227 6.79 -15.92 13.33
CA GLN A 227 6.00 -16.21 12.14
C GLN A 227 4.87 -17.17 12.47
N LEU A 228 3.71 -16.99 11.84
CA LEU A 228 2.60 -17.94 11.89
C LEU A 228 2.16 -18.29 10.48
N THR A 229 1.55 -19.46 10.34
CA THR A 229 0.77 -19.83 9.15
C THR A 229 -0.58 -20.34 9.61
N GLU A 230 -1.64 -19.76 9.07
CA GLU A 230 -3.02 -20.14 9.37
C GLU A 230 -3.82 -20.44 8.10
N ARG A 231 -4.74 -21.39 8.23
CA ARG A 231 -5.64 -21.81 7.16
C ARG A 231 -6.94 -21.02 7.17
N PHE A 232 -7.33 -20.51 5.99
CA PHE A 232 -8.58 -19.79 5.77
C PHE A 232 -9.34 -20.36 4.56
N ASP A 233 -10.67 -20.22 4.56
CA ASP A 233 -11.52 -20.62 3.44
C ASP A 233 -11.49 -19.57 2.32
N ALA A 234 -11.34 -18.30 2.70
CA ALA A 234 -11.20 -17.17 1.78
C ALA A 234 -10.19 -16.13 2.28
N VAL A 235 -9.67 -15.34 1.34
CA VAL A 235 -8.75 -14.23 1.62
C VAL A 235 -9.24 -12.98 0.89
N MET A 236 -9.33 -11.87 1.59
CA MET A 236 -9.61 -10.54 1.04
C MET A 236 -8.35 -9.69 1.10
N VAL A 237 -7.81 -9.34 -0.08
CA VAL A 237 -6.56 -8.56 -0.19
C VAL A 237 -6.91 -7.07 -0.25
N CYS A 238 -6.60 -6.34 0.82
CA CYS A 238 -6.93 -4.94 1.04
C CYS A 238 -5.68 -4.06 1.24
N THR A 239 -4.54 -4.44 0.66
CA THR A 239 -3.22 -3.83 0.89
C THR A 239 -2.96 -2.53 0.14
N GLY A 240 -3.95 -1.98 -0.55
CA GLY A 240 -3.79 -0.79 -1.39
C GLY A 240 -2.86 -0.98 -2.60
N HIS A 241 -2.78 0.09 -3.40
CA HIS A 241 -1.99 0.16 -4.64
C HIS A 241 -1.50 1.59 -4.92
N TYR A 242 -1.19 2.37 -3.87
CA TYR A 242 -0.61 3.72 -4.01
C TYR A 242 0.72 3.93 -3.27
N SER A 243 1.30 2.88 -2.66
CA SER A 243 2.54 2.95 -1.87
C SER A 243 3.85 2.54 -2.56
N SER A 244 3.84 1.87 -3.72
CA SER A 244 5.04 1.47 -4.46
C SER A 244 5.28 2.44 -5.62
N PRO A 245 6.29 3.33 -5.52
CA PRO A 245 6.56 4.34 -6.54
C PRO A 245 7.11 3.70 -7.81
N PHE A 246 6.80 4.32 -8.95
CA PHE A 246 7.36 3.94 -10.25
C PHE A 246 8.03 5.15 -10.86
N ILE A 247 9.32 4.99 -11.15
CA ILE A 247 10.13 6.00 -11.82
C ILE A 247 10.31 5.50 -13.26
N PRO A 248 9.65 6.12 -14.26
CA PRO A 248 9.84 5.71 -15.64
C PRO A 248 11.28 5.99 -16.08
N PRO A 249 11.83 5.20 -17.02
CA PRO A 249 13.13 5.51 -17.61
C PRO A 249 13.02 6.81 -18.42
N ILE A 250 13.65 7.87 -17.92
CA ILE A 250 13.71 9.17 -18.59
C ILE A 250 15.16 9.40 -19.03
N PRO A 251 15.44 9.63 -20.33
CA PRO A 251 16.79 9.88 -20.82
C PRO A 251 17.46 11.04 -20.08
N GLY A 252 18.66 10.79 -19.54
CA GLY A 252 19.47 11.78 -18.82
C GLY A 252 19.08 12.01 -17.35
N LEU A 253 18.06 11.31 -16.83
CA LEU A 253 17.63 11.44 -15.43
C LEU A 253 18.70 11.02 -14.43
N ASP A 254 19.49 10.02 -14.78
CA ASP A 254 20.66 9.50 -14.06
C ASP A 254 21.81 10.53 -13.97
N SER A 255 21.91 11.43 -14.94
CA SER A 255 22.90 12.52 -14.95
C SER A 255 22.40 13.82 -14.29
N PHE A 256 21.12 13.89 -13.92
CA PHE A 256 20.52 15.08 -13.35
C PHE A 256 21.07 15.39 -11.95
N GLN A 257 21.68 16.58 -11.79
CA GLN A 257 22.33 17.02 -10.55
C GLN A 257 21.37 17.74 -9.57
N GLY A 258 20.09 17.87 -9.93
CA GLY A 258 19.08 18.50 -9.09
C GLY A 258 18.40 17.52 -8.14
N CYS A 259 17.39 18.00 -7.42
CA CYS A 259 16.58 17.14 -6.55
C CYS A 259 15.59 16.32 -7.40
N LEU A 260 15.63 14.99 -7.27
CA LEU A 260 14.64 14.09 -7.85
C LEU A 260 13.81 13.48 -6.73
N LEU A 261 12.48 13.63 -6.80
CA LEU A 261 11.56 13.13 -5.78
C LEU A 261 10.30 12.54 -6.42
N HIS A 262 9.85 11.37 -5.99
CA HIS A 262 8.54 10.84 -6.35
C HIS A 262 7.47 11.39 -5.40
N SER A 263 6.27 11.66 -5.89
CA SER A 263 5.12 12.17 -5.11
C SER A 263 4.83 11.38 -3.83
N HIS A 264 5.05 10.06 -3.86
CA HIS A 264 5.01 9.18 -2.67
C HIS A 264 5.86 9.70 -1.48
N SER A 265 7.00 10.31 -1.76
CA SER A 265 7.96 10.84 -0.79
C SER A 265 7.81 12.35 -0.56
N PHE A 266 6.83 13.00 -1.19
CA PHE A 266 6.54 14.41 -0.92
C PHE A 266 5.86 14.54 0.45
N ARG A 267 6.26 15.56 1.23
CA ARG A 267 5.68 15.86 2.56
C ARG A 267 5.30 17.32 2.73
N HIS A 268 6.16 18.21 2.25
CA HIS A 268 6.12 19.64 2.54
C HIS A 268 6.52 20.47 1.32
N PRO A 269 5.87 21.61 1.04
CA PRO A 269 6.25 22.51 -0.07
C PRO A 269 7.52 23.33 0.20
N GLU A 270 7.86 23.61 1.47
CA GLU A 270 8.96 24.49 1.91
C GLU A 270 10.30 24.18 1.25
N PRO A 271 10.73 22.90 1.09
CA PRO A 271 12.01 22.59 0.47
C PRO A 271 12.14 23.06 -0.99
N PHE A 272 11.02 23.37 -1.65
CA PHE A 272 10.95 23.80 -3.04
C PHE A 272 10.88 25.33 -3.21
N ALA A 273 10.87 26.09 -2.12
CA ALA A 273 10.88 27.54 -2.13
C ALA A 273 12.03 28.12 -2.98
N GLY A 274 11.71 29.06 -3.87
CA GLY A 274 12.70 29.72 -4.73
C GLY A 274 13.39 28.79 -5.75
N ARG A 275 12.89 27.56 -5.95
CA ARG A 275 13.43 26.61 -6.94
C ARG A 275 12.58 26.58 -8.21
N SER A 276 13.22 26.25 -9.32
CA SER A 276 12.51 25.85 -10.54
C SER A 276 12.13 24.38 -10.43
N VAL A 277 10.84 24.09 -10.37
CA VAL A 277 10.31 22.74 -10.19
C VAL A 277 9.64 22.26 -11.48
N VAL A 278 9.97 21.06 -11.93
CA VAL A 278 9.27 20.36 -13.01
C VAL A 278 8.46 19.23 -12.41
N LEU A 279 7.14 19.27 -12.60
CA LEU A 279 6.23 18.18 -12.25
C LEU A 279 5.99 17.30 -13.47
N VAL A 280 6.34 16.01 -13.35
CA VAL A 280 6.14 15.02 -14.41
C VAL A 280 4.94 14.15 -14.07
N GLY A 281 3.85 14.37 -14.78
CA GLY A 281 2.61 13.60 -14.69
C GLY A 281 1.39 14.48 -14.41
N ALA A 282 0.27 14.15 -15.05
CA ALA A 282 -1.00 14.88 -14.97
C ALA A 282 -2.12 14.05 -14.29
N GLY A 283 -1.74 13.13 -13.41
CA GLY A 283 -2.69 12.40 -12.55
C GLY A 283 -3.10 13.22 -11.31
N PRO A 284 -3.91 12.64 -10.41
CA PRO A 284 -4.39 13.33 -9.21
C PRO A 284 -3.27 13.99 -8.38
N SER A 285 -2.19 13.26 -8.08
CA SER A 285 -1.05 13.80 -7.33
C SER A 285 -0.33 14.92 -8.08
N GLY A 286 -0.12 14.80 -9.39
CA GLY A 286 0.56 15.82 -10.18
C GLY A 286 -0.20 17.13 -10.23
N VAL A 287 -1.53 17.06 -10.39
CA VAL A 287 -2.41 18.23 -10.35
C VAL A 287 -2.41 18.85 -8.96
N ASP A 288 -2.58 18.06 -7.90
CA ASP A 288 -2.68 18.59 -6.54
C ASP A 288 -1.36 19.21 -6.07
N LEU A 289 -0.22 18.54 -6.32
CA LEU A 289 1.09 19.10 -5.98
C LEU A 289 1.42 20.36 -6.79
N ALA A 290 0.97 20.47 -8.05
CA ALA A 290 1.14 21.69 -8.83
C ALA A 290 0.40 22.87 -8.18
N LEU A 291 -0.85 22.65 -7.75
CA LEU A 291 -1.65 23.66 -7.08
C LEU A 291 -1.07 24.01 -5.71
N LEU A 292 -0.69 23.01 -4.90
CA LEU A 292 -0.11 23.22 -3.58
C LEU A 292 1.17 24.06 -3.65
N LEU A 293 2.11 23.69 -4.52
CA LEU A 293 3.35 24.45 -4.70
C LEU A 293 3.09 25.86 -5.23
N PHE A 294 2.13 26.03 -6.14
CA PHE A 294 1.78 27.35 -6.67
C PHE A 294 1.16 28.27 -5.60
N LEU A 295 0.17 27.77 -4.84
CA LEU A 295 -0.49 28.54 -3.79
C LEU A 295 0.48 28.88 -2.66
N TRP A 296 1.31 27.93 -2.26
CA TRP A 296 2.32 28.17 -1.24
C TRP A 296 3.33 29.25 -1.67
N LEU A 297 3.69 29.32 -2.95
CA LEU A 297 4.53 30.42 -3.43
C LEU A 297 3.83 31.79 -3.40
N LEU A 298 2.50 31.87 -3.56
CA LEU A 298 1.75 33.13 -3.53
C LEU A 298 1.52 33.67 -2.11
N GLU A 299 1.46 32.81 -1.10
CA GLU A 299 1.26 33.25 0.29
C GLU A 299 2.54 33.80 0.93
N TRP A 300 3.71 33.46 0.36
CA TRP A 300 5.02 33.76 0.93
C TRP A 300 5.87 34.73 0.08
N PHE A 301 5.38 35.18 -1.08
CA PHE A 301 6.00 36.20 -1.95
C PHE A 301 4.97 37.21 -2.46
#